data_AF-A0AAJ4SHA1-F1
#
_entry.id   AF-A0AAJ4SHA1-F1
#
_cell.length_a   1.000
_cell.length_b   1.000
_cell.length_c   1.000
_cell.angle_alpha   90.00
_cell.angle_beta   90.00
_cell.angle_gamma   90.00
#
_symmetry.space_group_name_H-M   'P 1'
#
loop_
_entity.id
_entity.type
_entity.pdbx_description
1 polymer ?
#
loop_
_entity_poly.entity_id
_entity_poly.type
_entity_poly.pdbx_seq_one_letter_code
_entity_poly.pdbx_strand_id
1 'polypeptide(L)' 'MEPIQEVISTVQKLIDNKDISAYRINKDIGIAATTIKQIRQGIHDINKLKFETVIALYEYQKALEK' A
#
# COMPACT_ATOMS: atom_id res chain seq x y z
N MET A 1 5.60 -18.55 -6.36
CA MET A 1 6.00 -17.17 -5.99
C MET A 1 6.27 -17.21 -4.50
N GLU A 2 7.41 -16.66 -4.06
CA GLU A 2 7.73 -16.65 -2.63
C GLU A 2 6.68 -15.81 -1.86
N PRO A 3 6.24 -16.21 -0.66
CA PRO A 3 5.18 -15.52 0.08
C PRO A 3 5.43 -14.02 0.25
N ILE A 4 6.69 -13.64 0.47
CA ILE A 4 7.07 -12.23 0.62
C ILE A 4 6.89 -11.43 -0.67
N GLN A 5 7.14 -12.04 -1.84
CA GLN A 5 6.96 -11.38 -3.12
C GLN A 5 5.48 -11.12 -3.38
N GLU A 6 4.60 -12.05 -2.99
CA GLU A 6 3.14 -11.89 -3.14
C GLU A 6 2.67 -10.64 -2.38
N VAL A 7 3.10 -10.50 -1.13
CA VAL A 7 2.79 -9.33 -0.28
C VAL A 7 3.24 -8.04 -0.96
N ILE A 8 4.52 -7.96 -1.36
CA ILE A 8 5.07 -6.75 -2.00
C ILE A 8 4.32 -6.43 -3.30
N SER A 9 4.04 -7.43 -4.13
CA SER A 9 3.32 -7.22 -5.39
C SER A 9 1.89 -6.72 -5.18
N THR A 10 1.21 -7.22 -4.15
CA THR A 10 -0.15 -6.81 -3.79
C THR A 10 -0.17 -5.38 -3.28
N VAL A 11 0.79 -5.01 -2.42
CA VAL A 11 0.93 -3.62 -1.98
C VAL A 11 1.27 -2.71 -3.16
N GLN A 12 2.16 -3.13 -4.06
CA GLN A 12 2.52 -2.36 -5.25
C GLN A 12 1.30 -2.09 -6.14
N LYS A 13 0.41 -3.09 -6.36
CA LYS A 13 -0.85 -2.90 -7.09
C LYS A 13 -1.72 -1.79 -6.51
N LEU A 14 -1.86 -1.75 -5.17
CA LEU A 14 -2.61 -0.68 -4.49
C LEU A 14 -1.96 0.68 -4.67
N ILE A 15 -0.63 0.75 -4.52
CA ILE A 15 0.13 1.99 -4.64
C ILE A 15 0.02 2.55 -6.06
N ASP A 16 0.11 1.71 -7.08
CA ASP A 16 0.06 2.12 -8.49
C ASP A 16 -1.36 2.45 -8.97
N ASN A 17 -2.39 2.01 -8.23
CA ASN A 17 -3.77 2.31 -8.56
C ASN A 17 -4.11 3.79 -8.32
N LYS A 18 -4.24 4.55 -9.42
CA LYS A 18 -4.56 5.99 -9.40
C LYS A 18 -6.04 6.29 -9.11
N ASP A 19 -6.93 5.31 -9.27
CA ASP A 19 -8.36 5.47 -8.97
C ASP A 19 -8.62 5.51 -7.47
N ILE A 20 -7.70 4.95 -6.68
CA ILE A 20 -7.72 5.01 -5.23
C ILE A 20 -6.85 6.17 -4.77
N SER A 21 -7.49 7.22 -4.25
CA SER A 21 -6.76 8.37 -3.73
C SER A 21 -6.03 8.04 -2.43
N ALA A 22 -4.87 8.67 -2.21
CA ALA A 22 -4.14 8.58 -0.94
C ALA A 22 -5.00 9.03 0.25
N TYR A 23 -5.94 9.95 0.03
CA TYR A 23 -6.91 10.39 1.04
C TYR A 23 -7.87 9.26 1.42
N ARG A 24 -8.38 8.50 0.45
CA ARG A 24 -9.25 7.35 0.71
C ARG A 24 -8.52 6.29 1.53
N ILE A 25 -7.29 5.93 1.14
CA ILE A 25 -6.46 4.97 1.90
C ILE A 25 -6.26 5.45 3.35
N ASN A 26 -5.96 6.74 3.54
CA ASN A 26 -5.84 7.31 4.87
C ASN A 26 -7.13 7.21 5.69
N LYS A 27 -8.27 7.55 5.09
CA LYS A 27 -9.58 7.49 5.74
C LYS A 27 -9.94 6.06 6.16
N ASP A 28 -9.62 5.09 5.31
CA ASP A 28 -10.06 3.71 5.47
C ASP A 28 -9.16 2.91 6.43
N ILE A 29 -7.83 3.14 6.42
CA ILE A 29 -6.87 2.34 7.21
C ILE A 29 -5.85 3.17 8.02
N GLY A 30 -6.01 4.50 8.10
CA GLY A 30 -5.21 5.35 9.00
C GLY A 30 -3.78 5.65 8.55
N ILE A 31 -3.30 5.09 7.44
CA ILE A 31 -1.97 5.40 6.90
C ILE A 31 -1.95 6.82 6.36
N ALA A 32 -0.97 7.64 6.76
CA ALA A 32 -0.90 9.03 6.33
C ALA A 32 -0.89 9.16 4.79
N ALA A 33 -1.77 10.02 4.26
CA ALA A 33 -1.84 10.25 2.81
C ALA A 33 -0.51 10.76 2.22
N THR A 34 0.30 11.46 3.03
CA THR A 34 1.67 11.87 2.67
C THR A 34 2.58 10.68 2.44
N THR A 35 2.54 9.66 3.30
CA THR A 35 3.30 8.42 3.14
C THR A 35 2.93 7.73 1.83
N ILE A 36 1.63 7.58 1.52
CA ILE A 36 1.18 6.99 0.25
C ILE A 36 1.70 7.78 -0.96
N LYS A 37 1.61 9.12 -0.91
CA LYS A 37 2.13 10.00 -1.97
C LYS A 37 3.64 9.84 -2.16
N GLN A 38 4.41 9.77 -1.08
CA GLN A 38 5.86 9.58 -1.12
C GLN A 38 6.25 8.22 -1.72
N ILE A 39 5.50 7.15 -1.42
CA ILE A 39 5.70 5.84 -2.04
C ILE A 39 5.42 5.94 -3.55
N ARG A 40 4.29 6.54 -3.95
CA ARG A 40 3.93 6.76 -5.38
C ARG A 40 4.95 7.60 -6.15
N GLN A 41 5.63 8.50 -5.46
CA GLN A 41 6.69 9.35 -6.03
C GLN A 41 8.05 8.66 -6.08
N GLY A 42 8.17 7.43 -5.57
CA GLY A 42 9.43 6.69 -5.49
C GLY A 42 10.39 7.20 -4.41
N ILE A 43 9.93 8.07 -3.51
CA ILE A 43 10.73 8.59 -2.39
C ILE A 43 10.87 7.53 -1.31
N HIS A 44 9.80 6.77 -1.04
CA HIS A 44 9.80 5.65 -0.09
C HIS A 44 9.72 4.32 -0.82
N ASP A 45 10.61 3.40 -0.44
CA ASP A 45 10.62 2.01 -0.90
C ASP A 45 9.67 1.17 -0.03
N ILE A 46 8.77 0.42 -0.67
CA ILE A 46 7.83 -0.49 0.01
C ILE A 46 8.59 -1.49 0.90
N ASN A 47 9.77 -1.94 0.46
CA ASN A 47 10.59 -2.90 1.22
C ASN A 47 11.20 -2.32 2.50
N LYS A 48 11.16 -0.99 2.67
CA LYS A 48 11.68 -0.26 3.83
C LYS A 48 10.58 0.30 4.72
N LEU A 49 9.31 0.04 4.39
CA LEU A 49 8.19 0.41 5.24
C LEU A 49 8.20 -0.43 6.52
N LYS A 50 7.60 0.11 7.57
CA LYS A 50 7.32 -0.70 8.76
C LYS A 50 6.41 -1.86 8.38
N PHE A 51 6.69 -3.04 8.95
CA PHE A 51 5.94 -4.25 8.65
C PHE A 51 4.42 -4.08 8.88
N GLU A 52 4.02 -3.38 9.95
CA GLU A 52 2.61 -3.03 10.22
C GLU A 52 1.94 -2.25 9.08
N THR A 53 2.68 -1.36 8.42
CA THR A 53 2.18 -0.57 7.28
C THR A 53 2.00 -1.45 6.06
N VAL A 54 2.93 -2.38 5.81
CA VAL A 54 2.85 -3.33 4.70
C VAL A 54 1.64 -4.25 4.86
N ILE A 55 1.40 -4.78 6.07
CA ILE A 55 0.22 -5.62 6.35
C ILE A 55 -1.08 -4.85 6.09
N ALA A 56 -1.21 -3.64 6.65
CA ALA A 56 -2.44 -2.86 6.48
C ALA A 56 -2.73 -2.54 5.00
N LEU A 57 -1.70 -2.23 4.21
CA LEU A 57 -1.85 -2.02 2.76
C LEU A 57 -2.22 -3.30 2.02
N TYR A 58 -1.63 -4.44 2.39
CA TYR A 58 -1.93 -5.75 1.81
C TYR A 58 -3.39 -6.13 2.05
N GLU A 59 -3.83 -6.09 3.29
CA GLU A 59 -5.20 -6.45 3.68
C GLU A 59 -6.25 -5.55 3.02
N TYR A 60 -5.95 -4.25 2.93
CA TYR A 60 -6.82 -3.30 2.24
C TYR A 60 -6.96 -3.63 0.74
N GLN A 61 -5.86 -3.95 0.05
CA GLN A 61 -5.92 -4.40 -1.35
C GLN A 61 -6.74 -5.68 -1.48
N LYS A 62 -6.54 -6.66 -0.59
CA LYS A 62 -7.32 -7.91 -0.59
C LYS A 62 -8.81 -7.68 -0.34
N ALA A 63 -9.18 -6.65 0.43
CA ALA A 63 -10.56 -6.29 0.68
C ALA A 63 -11.23 -5.62 -0.54
N LEU A 64 -10.47 -4.93 -1.39
CA LEU A 64 -10.98 -4.30 -2.62
C LEU A 64 -11.23 -5.30 -3.77
N GLU A 65 -10.60 -6.47 -3.71
CA GLU A 65 -10.74 -7.55 -4.71
C GLU A 65 -11.89 -8.52 -4.39
N LYS A 66 -12.59 -8.33 -3.26
CA LYS A 66 -13.78 -9.09 -2.87
C LYS A 66 -15.05 -8.42 -3.37
#